data_AF-A0A847N3Z0-F1
#
_entry.id   AF-A0A847N3Z0-F1
#
_cell.length_a   1.000
_cell.length_b   1.000
_cell.length_c   1.000
_cell.angle_alpha   90.00
_cell.angle_beta   90.00
_cell.angle_gamma   90.00
#
_symmetry.space_group_name_H-M   'P 1'
#
loop_
_entity.id
_entity.type
_entity.pdbx_description
1 polymer ?
#
loop_
_entity_poly.entity_id
_entity_poly.type
_entity_poly.pdbx_seq_one_letter_code
_entity_poly.pdbx_strand_id
1 'polypeptide(L)'
;MEKKNIDWGSLGFTYTKTDKRYVSYWKNNSWDEGSLVEDANVSISESAGVLQYAQTCFEGLKAYTTVDGRVVTFRPDLNAQRM
;
A
#
# COMPACT_ATOMS: atom_id res chain seq x y z
N MET A 1 2.60 13.45 -15.53
CA MET A 1 2.32 13.98 -14.17
C MET A 1 3.57 14.67 -13.68
N GLU A 2 3.44 15.87 -13.15
CA GLU A 2 4.55 16.56 -12.50
C GLU A 2 4.90 15.84 -11.19
N LYS A 3 6.19 15.65 -10.91
CA LYS A 3 6.62 15.06 -9.63
C LYS A 3 6.35 16.05 -8.51
N LYS A 4 5.94 15.56 -7.34
CA LYS A 4 5.84 16.40 -6.14
C LYS A 4 7.20 17.03 -5.86
N ASN A 5 7.19 18.29 -5.46
CA ASN A 5 8.39 19.01 -5.06
C ASN A 5 8.81 18.54 -3.66
N ILE A 6 9.71 17.55 -3.60
CA ILE A 6 10.23 16.93 -2.38
C ILE A 6 11.75 17.06 -2.42
N ASP A 7 12.39 17.25 -1.27
CA ASP A 7 13.83 17.12 -1.15
C ASP A 7 14.25 15.65 -1.28
N TRP A 8 14.49 15.23 -2.51
CA TRP A 8 14.88 13.85 -2.83
C TRP A 8 16.21 13.44 -2.21
N GLY A 9 17.11 14.40 -1.90
CA GLY A 9 18.42 14.12 -1.33
C GLY A 9 18.38 13.74 0.15
N SER A 10 17.35 14.17 0.88
CA SER A 10 17.13 13.87 2.30
C SER A 10 16.05 12.82 2.54
N LEU A 11 15.47 12.24 1.49
CA LEU A 11 14.39 11.26 1.61
C LEU A 11 14.87 10.00 2.35
N GLY A 12 14.34 9.79 3.56
CA GLY A 12 14.63 8.62 4.39
C GLY A 12 13.63 7.46 4.19
N PHE A 13 13.71 6.48 5.09
CA PHE A 13 12.73 5.40 5.21
C PHE A 13 11.81 5.66 6.41
N THR A 14 10.97 6.68 6.31
CA THR A 14 10.00 7.07 7.33
C THR A 14 8.63 7.27 6.68
N TYR A 15 7.57 7.15 7.48
CA TYR A 15 6.22 7.35 6.97
C TYR A 15 6.04 8.78 6.44
N THR A 16 5.61 8.88 5.19
CA THR A 16 5.18 10.13 4.56
C THR A 16 3.80 9.87 3.94
N LYS A 17 2.79 10.63 4.35
CA LYS A 17 1.42 10.46 3.85
C LYS A 17 1.39 10.70 2.33
N THR A 18 0.87 9.72 1.58
CA THR A 18 0.55 9.85 0.15
C THR A 18 -0.91 10.26 -0.05
N ASP A 19 -1.25 10.69 -1.26
CA ASP A 19 -2.59 11.23 -1.57
C ASP A 19 -3.70 10.18 -1.42
N LYS A 20 -3.43 8.91 -1.79
CA LYS A 20 -4.43 7.81 -1.79
C LYS A 20 -3.82 6.48 -1.37
N ARG A 21 -4.68 5.57 -0.90
CA ARG A 21 -4.41 4.14 -0.68
C ARG A 21 -5.53 3.26 -1.27
N TYR A 22 -5.22 2.02 -1.61
CA TYR A 22 -6.21 1.02 -2.01
C TYR A 22 -6.77 0.29 -0.78
N VAL A 23 -8.07 0.03 -0.75
CA VAL A 23 -8.77 -0.73 0.29
C VAL A 23 -9.75 -1.68 -0.37
N SER A 24 -9.77 -2.91 0.11
CA SER A 24 -10.78 -3.91 -0.25
C SER A 24 -11.24 -4.64 1.00
N TYR A 25 -12.52 -4.97 1.08
CA TYR A 25 -13.11 -5.69 2.19
C TYR A 25 -13.49 -7.11 1.78
N TRP A 26 -13.17 -8.06 2.65
CA TRP A 26 -13.65 -9.43 2.52
C TRP A 26 -14.89 -9.63 3.40
N LYS A 27 -16.00 -10.06 2.79
CA LYS A 27 -17.25 -10.37 3.49
C LYS A 27 -18.01 -11.45 2.72
N ASN A 28 -18.68 -12.35 3.42
CA ASN A 28 -19.49 -13.42 2.82
C ASN A 28 -18.73 -14.25 1.77
N ASN A 29 -17.48 -14.61 2.06
CA ASN A 29 -16.64 -15.45 1.20
C ASN A 29 -16.24 -14.82 -0.15
N SER A 30 -16.23 -13.49 -0.24
CA SER A 30 -15.79 -12.76 -1.42
C SER A 30 -15.06 -11.47 -1.03
N TRP A 31 -14.07 -11.10 -1.85
CA TRP A 31 -13.56 -9.74 -1.90
C TRP A 31 -14.54 -8.83 -2.65
N ASP A 32 -14.60 -7.56 -2.26
CA ASP A 32 -15.27 -6.53 -3.04
C ASP A 32 -14.41 -6.06 -4.24
N GLU A 33 -14.93 -5.09 -5.00
CA GLU A 33 -14.22 -4.47 -6.14
C GLU A 33 -12.97 -3.66 -5.72
N GLY A 34 -12.83 -3.37 -4.43
CA GLY A 34 -11.85 -2.43 -3.90
C GLY A 34 -12.06 -0.98 -4.32
N SER A 35 -11.33 -0.07 -3.68
CA SER A 35 -11.43 1.36 -3.93
C SER A 35 -10.15 2.12 -3.55
N LEU A 36 -9.90 3.24 -4.22
CA LEU A 36 -8.91 4.22 -3.79
C LEU A 36 -9.55 5.21 -2.82
N VAL A 37 -8.98 5.35 -1.62
CA VAL A 37 -9.46 6.24 -0.57
C VAL A 37 -8.37 7.21 -0.11
N GLU A 38 -8.77 8.33 0.50
CA GLU A 38 -7.89 9.42 0.92
C GLU A 38 -7.64 9.44 2.45
N ASP A 39 -8.54 8.84 3.23
CA ASP A 39 -8.35 8.72 4.68
C ASP A 39 -7.23 7.72 4.97
N ALA A 40 -6.17 8.16 5.64
CA ALA A 40 -5.03 7.33 6.00
C ALA A 40 -5.30 6.45 7.25
N ASN A 41 -6.38 6.73 7.99
CA ASN A 41 -6.73 5.96 9.17
C ASN A 41 -7.51 4.69 8.81
N VAL A 42 -7.37 3.68 9.66
CA VAL A 42 -8.12 2.42 9.59
C VAL A 42 -9.01 2.35 10.82
N SER A 43 -10.32 2.34 10.61
CA SER A 43 -11.33 2.18 11.67
C SER A 43 -11.77 0.72 11.74
N ILE A 44 -11.50 0.06 12.87
CA ILE A 44 -11.83 -1.36 13.11
C ILE A 44 -12.35 -1.56 14.53
N SER A 45 -13.02 -2.69 14.78
CA SER A 45 -13.43 -3.09 16.13
C SER A 45 -12.21 -3.20 17.05
N GLU A 46 -12.36 -2.83 18.32
CA GLU A 46 -11.32 -3.06 19.34
C GLU A 46 -11.00 -4.56 19.51
N SER A 47 -11.97 -5.43 19.21
CA SER A 47 -11.83 -6.88 19.25
C SER A 47 -11.32 -7.50 17.95
N ALA A 48 -10.86 -6.71 16.98
CA ALA A 48 -10.37 -7.23 15.70
C ALA A 48 -9.17 -8.18 15.89
N GLY A 49 -9.16 -9.30 15.17
CA GLY A 49 -8.15 -10.35 15.31
C GLY A 49 -6.71 -9.88 15.09
N VAL A 50 -6.49 -8.85 14.26
CA VAL A 50 -5.17 -8.22 14.10
C VAL A 50 -4.64 -7.61 15.40
N LEU A 51 -5.51 -7.03 16.22
CA LEU A 51 -5.14 -6.35 17.47
C LEU A 51 -4.93 -7.35 18.62
N GLN A 52 -5.66 -8.46 18.61
CA GLN A 52 -5.69 -9.42 19.73
C GLN A 52 -4.77 -10.63 19.52
N TYR A 53 -4.64 -11.07 18.26
CA TYR A 53 -4.01 -12.36 17.92
C TYR A 53 -3.02 -12.25 16.76
N ALA A 54 -2.62 -11.04 16.38
CA ALA A 54 -1.70 -10.78 15.27
C ALA A 54 -2.10 -11.48 13.96
N GLN A 55 -3.40 -11.62 13.70
CA GLN A 55 -3.92 -12.18 12.45
C GLN A 55 -3.73 -11.16 11.32
N THR A 56 -2.51 -11.10 10.79
CA THR A 56 -2.11 -10.15 9.75
C THR A 56 -0.94 -10.71 8.93
N CYS A 57 -0.83 -10.24 7.70
CA CYS A 57 0.30 -10.45 6.81
C CYS A 57 0.54 -9.15 6.03
N PHE A 58 1.73 -9.02 5.44
CA PHE A 58 2.06 -7.85 4.63
C PHE A 58 3.03 -8.22 3.51
N GLU A 59 3.12 -7.34 2.52
CA GLU A 59 4.09 -7.41 1.44
C GLU A 59 4.87 -6.11 1.30
N GLY A 60 6.04 -6.21 0.65
CA GLY A 60 6.95 -5.09 0.43
C GLY A 60 7.52 -5.12 -0.99
N LEU A 61 7.19 -4.10 -1.77
CA LEU A 61 7.74 -3.87 -3.11
C LEU A 61 8.01 -2.38 -3.34
N LYS A 62 8.78 -2.08 -4.38
CA LYS A 62 9.16 -0.71 -4.74
C LYS A 62 8.73 -0.39 -6.17
N ALA A 63 8.40 0.87 -6.40
CA ALA A 63 8.20 1.44 -7.72
C ALA A 63 9.37 2.38 -8.04
N TYR A 64 9.82 2.35 -9.29
CA TYR A 64 10.99 3.10 -9.76
C TYR A 64 10.60 3.93 -10.99
N THR A 65 11.08 5.16 -11.08
CA THR A 65 11.06 5.92 -12.34
C THR A 65 12.32 5.58 -13.13
N THR A 66 12.16 5.09 -14.36
CA THR A 66 13.28 4.81 -15.29
C THR A 66 13.79 6.09 -15.96
N VAL A 67 14.95 6.02 -16.63
CA VAL A 67 15.56 7.16 -17.34
C VAL A 67 14.70 7.72 -18.47
N ASP A 68 13.84 6.88 -19.05
CA ASP A 68 12.84 7.25 -20.07
C ASP A 68 11.47 7.65 -19.48
N GLY A 69 11.39 7.82 -18.16
CA GLY A 69 10.22 8.37 -17.46
C GLY A 69 9.11 7.38 -17.13
N ARG A 70 9.25 6.09 -17.46
CA ARG A 70 8.26 5.06 -17.09
C ARG A 70 8.31 4.74 -15.60
N VAL A 71 7.18 4.33 -15.04
CA VAL A 71 7.11 3.75 -13.70
C VAL A 71 7.10 2.23 -13.82
N VAL A 72 8.04 1.57 -13.14
CA VAL A 72 8.17 0.11 -13.15
C VAL A 72 8.24 -0.45 -11.74
N THR A 73 7.81 -1.69 -11.58
CA THR A 73 7.98 -2.50 -10.36
C THR A 73 8.78 -3.74 -10.70
N PHE A 74 9.58 -4.24 -9.75
CA PHE A 74 10.41 -5.42 -9.97
C PHE A 74 9.71 -6.67 -9.44
N ARG A 75 9.32 -7.58 -10.34
CA ARG A 75 8.70 -8.88 -10.06
C ARG A 75 7.46 -8.82 -9.13
N PRO A 76 6.47 -7.94 -9.40
CA PRO A 76 5.27 -7.82 -8.56
C PRO A 76 4.47 -9.13 -8.48
N ASP A 77 4.55 -9.97 -9.51
CA ASP A 77 3.98 -11.32 -9.57
C ASP A 77 4.49 -12.23 -8.45
N LEU A 78 5.78 -12.12 -8.11
CA LEU A 78 6.35 -12.89 -7.00
C LEU A 78 5.90 -12.40 -5.62
N ASN A 79 5.72 -11.08 -5.45
CA ASN A 79 5.13 -10.55 -4.22
C ASN A 79 3.68 -11.04 -4.08
N ALA A 80 2.91 -11.02 -5.17
CA ALA A 80 1.53 -11.49 -5.19
C ALA A 80 1.41 -13.00 -4.91
N GLN A 81 2.35 -13.83 -5.39
CA GLN A 81 2.36 -15.27 -5.12
C GLN A 81 2.72 -15.60 -3.67
N ARG A 82 3.53 -14.77 -3.02
CA ARG A 82 3.97 -15.00 -1.63
C ARG A 82 2.92 -14.58 -0.60
N MET A 83 2.06 -13.61 -0.96
CA MET A 83 0.93 -13.18 -0.14
C MET A 83 -0.21 -14.19 -0.18
#